data_AF-A0A3C1VJ22-F1
#
_entry.id   AF-A0A3C1VJ22-F1
#
_cell.length_a   1.000
_cell.length_b   1.000
_cell.length_c   1.000
_cell.angle_alpha   90.00
_cell.angle_beta   90.00
_cell.angle_gamma   90.00
#
_symmetry.space_group_name_H-M   'P 1'
#
loop_
_entity.id
_entity.type
_entity.pdbx_description
1 polymer ?
#
loop_
_entity_poly.entity_id
_entity_poly.type
_entity_poly.pdbx_seq_one_letter_code
_entity_poly.pdbx_strand_id
1 'polypeptide(L)'
;MKRFDIITIFPASLDSYFGTSILKRAQANKLIKIEMHDLRKWTRDKHRKTDDKPYGGGAGMVMLVEPILRALNAVKKSKKARVILLAANG
;
A
#
# COMPACT_ATOMS: atom_id res chain seq x y z
N MET A 1 11.34 10.41 -14.20
CA MET A 1 10.61 9.12 -14.10
C MET A 1 9.57 9.23 -12.98
N LYS A 2 8.30 8.96 -13.27
CA LYS A 2 7.24 8.99 -12.23
C LYS A 2 7.31 7.70 -11.40
N ARG A 3 7.21 7.83 -10.08
CA ARG A 3 7.24 6.70 -9.14
C ARG A 3 5.88 6.57 -8.46
N PHE A 4 5.41 5.34 -8.36
CA PHE A 4 4.17 4.95 -7.69
C PHE A 4 4.51 3.92 -6.63
N ASP A 5 4.09 4.18 -5.40
CA ASP A 5 4.25 3.27 -4.28
C ASP A 5 2.87 2.81 -3.83
N ILE A 6 2.66 1.49 -3.81
CA ILE A 6 1.38 0.88 -3.49
C ILE A 6 1.53 0.14 -2.17
N ILE A 7 0.79 0.57 -1.14
CA ILE A 7 0.75 -0.10 0.15
C ILE A 7 -0.49 -0.99 0.17
N THR A 8 -0.30 -2.29 0.39
CA THR A 8 -1.38 -3.28 0.39
C THR A 8 -1.03 -4.45 1.31
N ILE A 9 -2.04 -5.19 1.75
CA ILE A 9 -1.86 -6.49 2.41
C ILE A 9 -1.83 -7.65 1.40
N PHE A 10 -1.92 -7.40 0.09
CA PHE A 10 -1.88 -8.44 -0.94
C PHE A 10 -0.95 -8.07 -2.12
N PRO A 11 0.35 -7.86 -1.88
CA PRO A 11 1.27 -7.45 -2.94
C PRO A 11 1.38 -8.49 -4.06
N ALA A 12 1.45 -9.78 -3.72
CA ALA A 12 1.58 -10.85 -4.71
C ALA A 12 0.39 -10.92 -5.67
N SER A 13 -0.82 -10.60 -5.20
CA SER A 13 -2.03 -10.59 -6.03
C SER A 13 -2.03 -9.48 -7.08
N LEU A 14 -1.22 -8.43 -6.89
CA LEU A 14 -1.12 -7.30 -7.80
C LEU A 14 0.11 -7.37 -8.72
N ASP A 15 1.09 -8.21 -8.38
CA ASP A 15 2.35 -8.31 -9.12
C ASP A 15 2.14 -8.70 -10.59
N SER A 16 1.23 -9.65 -10.83
CA SER A 16 0.87 -10.08 -12.19
C SER A 16 0.29 -8.94 -13.04
N TYR A 17 -0.54 -8.08 -12.45
CA TYR A 17 -1.14 -6.96 -13.16
C TYR A 17 -0.10 -5.90 -13.50
N PHE A 18 0.75 -5.50 -12.55
CA PHE A 18 1.79 -4.50 -12.80
C PHE A 18 2.97 -5.03 -13.62
N GLY A 19 3.16 -6.35 -13.65
CA GLY A 19 4.19 -7.06 -14.40
C GLY A 19 3.83 -7.44 -15.83
N THR A 20 2.67 -7.02 -16.37
CA THR A 20 2.20 -7.42 -17.71
C THR A 20 1.97 -6.25 -18.68
N SER A 21 1.93 -6.56 -19.98
CA SER A 21 1.55 -5.65 -21.07
C SER A 21 2.23 -4.26 -21.03
N ILE A 22 1.46 -3.19 -21.17
CA ILE A 22 1.90 -1.78 -21.26
C ILE A 22 2.67 -1.37 -20.01
N LEU A 23 2.23 -1.80 -18.82
CA LEU A 23 2.87 -1.44 -17.55
C LEU A 23 4.27 -2.07 -17.44
N LYS A 24 4.41 -3.35 -17.83
CA LYS A 24 5.72 -4.02 -17.91
C LYS A 24 6.67 -3.26 -18.84
N ARG A 25 6.22 -2.93 -20.06
CA ARG A 25 7.05 -2.20 -21.04
C ARG A 25 7.44 -0.82 -20.55
N ALA A 26 6.51 -0.09 -19.92
CA ALA A 26 6.80 1.24 -19.38
C ALA A 26 7.85 1.21 -18.26
N GLN A 27 7.82 0.17 -17.41
CA GLN A 27 8.85 -0.05 -16.40
C GLN A 27 10.20 -0.45 -17.01
N ALA A 28 10.22 -1.37 -17.99
CA ALA A 28 11.44 -1.79 -18.69
C ALA A 28 12.12 -0.63 -19.42
N ASN A 29 11.33 0.28 -20.00
CA ASN A 29 11.81 1.50 -20.65
C ASN A 29 12.08 2.66 -19.66
N LYS A 30 12.00 2.41 -18.34
CA LYS A 30 12.28 3.39 -17.27
C LYS A 30 11.42 4.66 -17.34
N LEU A 31 10.21 4.57 -17.89
CA LEU A 31 9.26 5.68 -17.96
C LEU A 31 8.54 5.88 -16.62
N ILE A 32 8.22 4.76 -15.96
CA ILE A 32 7.61 4.70 -14.64
C ILE A 32 8.33 3.71 -13.74
N LYS A 33 8.15 3.84 -12.43
CA LYS A 33 8.55 2.84 -11.43
C LYS A 33 7.37 2.53 -10.52
N ILE A 34 7.04 1.27 -10.36
CA ILE A 34 5.99 0.81 -9.43
C ILE A 34 6.67 -0.03 -8.34
N GLU A 35 6.46 0.32 -7.08
CA GLU A 35 6.93 -0.45 -5.93
C GLU A 35 5.74 -0.85 -5.06
N MET A 36 5.63 -2.14 -4.76
CA MET A 36 4.61 -2.69 -3.88
C MET A 36 5.16 -2.95 -2.48
N HIS A 37 4.38 -2.60 -1.48
CA HIS A 37 4.74 -2.60 -0.08
C HIS A 37 3.72 -3.41 0.72
N ASP A 38 4.15 -4.52 1.33
CA ASP A 38 3.31 -5.29 2.24
C ASP A 38 3.14 -4.54 3.57
N LEU A 39 1.94 -4.05 3.84
CA LEU A 39 1.62 -3.31 5.06
C LEU A 39 1.99 -4.07 6.34
N ARG A 40 1.94 -5.42 6.29
CA ARG A 40 2.28 -6.28 7.44
C ARG A 40 3.70 -6.10 7.95
N LYS A 41 4.63 -5.59 7.14
CA LYS A 41 6.02 -5.31 7.53
C LYS A 41 6.14 -4.19 8.58
N TRP A 42 5.12 -3.36 8.75
CA TRP A 42 5.13 -2.22 9.67
C TRP A 42 4.29 -2.43 10.94
N THR A 43 3.79 -3.65 11.14
CA THR A 43 3.12 -4.08 12.37
C THR A 43 4.15 -4.32 13.48
N ARG A 44 3.73 -4.37 14.75
CA ARG A 44 4.61 -4.68 15.89
C ARG A 44 4.40 -6.07 16.45
N ASP A 45 3.23 -6.65 16.23
CA ASP A 45 2.86 -7.90 16.85
C ASP A 45 3.44 -9.08 16.06
N LYS A 46 3.69 -10.19 16.76
CA LYS A 46 4.23 -11.42 16.18
C LYS A 46 3.36 -11.99 15.05
N HIS A 47 2.06 -11.73 15.09
CA HIS A 47 1.08 -12.25 14.14
C HIS A 47 0.86 -11.32 12.94
N ARG A 48 1.50 -10.14 12.93
CA ARG A 48 1.42 -9.11 11.90
C ARG A 48 -0.02 -8.68 11.58
N LYS A 49 -0.81 -8.43 12.63
CA LYS A 49 -2.18 -7.94 12.52
C LYS A 49 -2.21 -6.53 11.95
N THR A 50 -3.13 -6.30 11.00
CA THR A 50 -3.30 -5.01 10.32
C THR A 50 -4.64 -4.36 10.59
N ASP A 51 -5.51 -5.01 11.35
CA ASP A 51 -6.88 -4.62 11.66
C ASP A 51 -7.22 -4.92 13.12
N ASP A 52 -8.26 -4.24 13.63
CA ASP A 52 -8.85 -4.50 14.93
C ASP A 52 -10.35 -4.20 14.92
N LYS A 53 -11.04 -4.58 15.99
CA LYS A 53 -12.48 -4.35 16.14
C LYS A 53 -12.78 -2.85 16.13
N PRO A 54 -13.87 -2.41 15.47
CA PRO A 54 -14.32 -1.03 15.55
C PRO A 54 -14.70 -0.65 16.98
N TYR A 55 -14.36 0.58 17.38
CA TYR A 55 -14.91 1.18 18.59
C TYR A 55 -16.43 1.32 18.45
N GLY A 56 -17.17 1.02 19.52
CA GLY A 56 -18.64 0.98 19.49
C GLY A 56 -19.24 -0.34 19.01
N GLY A 57 -18.40 -1.31 18.61
CA GLY A 57 -18.85 -2.61 18.12
C GLY A 57 -19.37 -2.55 16.68
N GLY A 58 -20.13 -3.58 16.28
CA GLY A 58 -20.59 -3.78 14.91
C GLY A 58 -19.87 -4.94 14.20
N ALA A 59 -20.33 -5.26 13.00
CA ALA A 59 -19.75 -6.32 12.19
C ALA A 59 -18.47 -5.85 11.48
N GLY A 60 -17.51 -6.76 11.33
CA GLY A 60 -16.27 -6.52 10.59
C GLY A 60 -15.14 -5.93 11.43
N MET A 61 -14.11 -5.47 10.73
CA MET A 61 -12.84 -5.00 11.29
C MET A 61 -12.42 -3.69 10.61
N VAL A 62 -11.61 -2.89 11.30
CA VAL A 62 -11.06 -1.62 10.82
C VAL A 62 -9.54 -1.69 10.78
N MET A 63 -8.94 -1.18 9.72
CA MET A 63 -7.48 -1.16 9.59
C MET A 63 -6.83 -0.34 10.71
N LEU A 64 -5.76 -0.89 11.29
CA LEU A 64 -4.95 -0.21 12.30
C LEU A 64 -4.22 0.99 11.68
N VAL A 65 -4.30 2.15 12.35
CA VAL A 65 -3.65 3.39 11.93
C VAL A 65 -2.12 3.30 12.04
N GLU A 66 -1.61 2.62 13.06
CA GLU A 66 -0.17 2.52 13.34
C GLU A 66 0.67 1.97 12.16
N PRO A 67 0.38 0.77 11.60
CA PRO A 67 1.15 0.26 10.47
C PRO A 67 1.01 1.15 9.22
N ILE A 68 -0.15 1.78 9.01
CA ILE A 68 -0.39 2.69 7.88
C ILE A 68 0.53 3.92 7.99
N LEU A 69 0.55 4.58 9.15
CA LEU A 69 1.41 5.75 9.37
C LEU A 69 2.89 5.41 9.23
N ARG A 70 3.32 4.25 9.73
CA ARG A 70 4.70 3.78 9.56
C ARG A 70 5.07 3.50 8.12
N ALA A 71 4.20 2.81 7.39
CA ALA A 71 4.42 2.54 5.98
C ALA A 71 4.51 3.86 5.20
N LEU A 72 3.60 4.81 5.45
CA LEU A 72 3.64 6.13 4.83
C LEU A 72 4.94 6.88 5.15
N ASN A 73 5.38 6.90 6.41
CA ASN A 73 6.63 7.55 6.80
C ASN A 73 7.87 6.91 6.17
N ALA A 74 7.90 5.58 6.04
CA ALA A 74 9.00 4.86 5.42
C ALA A 74 9.06 5.04 3.89
N VAL A 75 7.90 5.09 3.25
CA VAL A 75 7.77 5.08 1.79
C VAL A 75 7.78 6.48 1.18
N LYS A 76 7.20 7.47 1.89
CA LYS A 76 7.06 8.84 1.38
C LYS A 76 8.40 9.57 1.36
N LYS A 77 9.08 9.58 0.21
CA LYS A 77 10.40 10.19 0.02
C LYS A 77 10.40 11.71 -0.19
N SER A 78 9.23 12.34 -0.39
CA SER A 78 9.12 13.76 -0.68
C SER A 78 7.86 14.37 -0.09
N LYS A 79 7.97 15.62 0.38
CA LYS A 79 6.81 16.42 0.81
C LYS A 79 5.81 16.67 -0.33
N LYS A 80 6.28 16.67 -1.59
CA LYS A 80 5.44 16.86 -2.79
C LYS A 80 4.70 15.58 -3.22
N ALA A 81 5.01 14.43 -2.63
CA ALA A 81 4.35 13.17 -2.97
C ALA A 81 2.88 13.22 -2.54
N ARG A 82 1.98 12.96 -3.49
CA ARG A 82 0.54 12.86 -3.24
C ARG A 82 0.23 11.49 -2.64
N VAL A 83 -0.59 11.48 -1.60
CA VAL A 83 -1.09 10.27 -0.95
C VAL A 83 -2.55 10.13 -1.35
N ILE A 84 -2.92 8.97 -1.89
CA ILE A 84 -4.27 8.67 -2.36
C ILE A 84 -4.72 7.42 -1.62
N LEU A 85 -5.87 7.52 -0.94
CA LEU A 85 -6.60 6.37 -0.43
C LEU A 85 -7.66 6.01 -1.45
N LEU A 86 -7.73 4.75 -1.88
CA LEU A 86 -8.80 4.29 -2.76
C LEU A 86 -9.97 3.83 -1.89
N ALA A 87 -11.06 4.58 -1.92
CA ALA A 87 -12.28 4.28 -1.20
C ALA A 87 -13.51 4.62 -2.05
N ALA A 88 -14.65 3.98 -1.78
CA ALA A 88 -15.88 4.19 -2.54
C ALA A 88 -16.45 5.61 -2.39
N ASN A 89 -16.10 6.30 -1.30
CA ASN A 89 -16.56 7.65 -0.98
C ASN A 89 -15.62 8.77 -1.43
N GLY A 90 -14.52 8.45 -2.13
CA GLY A 90 -13.54 9.43 -2.63
C GLY A 90 -12.43 9.69 -1.63
#